data_AF-A0A859FK51-F1
#
_entry.id   AF-A0A859FK51-F1
#
_cell.length_a   1.000
_cell.length_b   1.000
_cell.length_c   1.000
_cell.angle_alpha   90.00
_cell.angle_beta   90.00
_cell.angle_gamma   90.00
#
_symmetry.space_group_name_H-M   'P 1'
#
loop_
_entity.id
_entity.type
_entity.pdbx_description
1 polymer ?
#
loop_
_entity_poly.entity_id
_entity_poly.type
_entity_poly.pdbx_seq_one_letter_code
_entity_poly.pdbx_strand_id
1 'polypeptide(L)'
;MNTHHLLEDVTARIYERDPSLVEKYGEAGKQKCYEDNQHHLKQLHAAYTIDDATMFVDYSVWLDEILRKHGMSTQHLVDNFEILIESLTQNSVGFELPRANAYRSYLLEAIARLERE
;
A
#
# COMPACT_ATOMS: atom_id res chain seq x y z
N MET A 1 -6.13 -5.07 16.66
CA MET A 1 -5.07 -4.14 16.22
C MET A 1 -5.78 -2.97 15.55
N ASN A 2 -5.62 -1.73 16.02
CA ASN A 2 -6.37 -0.61 15.45
C ASN A 2 -5.64 -0.05 14.23
N THR A 3 -5.63 -0.79 13.12
CA THR A 3 -5.04 -0.35 11.83
C THR A 3 -5.86 0.76 11.17
N HIS A 4 -7.01 1.11 11.73
CA HIS A 4 -7.90 2.12 11.18
C HIS A 4 -7.19 3.47 11.01
N HIS A 5 -6.50 3.96 12.04
CA HIS A 5 -5.77 5.23 11.97
C HIS A 5 -4.67 5.24 10.90
N LEU A 6 -3.95 4.12 10.73
CA LEU A 6 -2.96 3.98 9.67
C LEU A 6 -3.63 4.08 8.29
N LEU A 7 -4.75 3.39 8.10
CA LEU A 7 -5.46 3.36 6.82
C LEU A 7 -6.08 4.71 6.47
N GLU A 8 -6.64 5.42 7.47
CA GLU A 8 -7.14 6.78 7.31
C GLU A 8 -6.02 7.75 6.94
N ASP A 9 -4.88 7.69 7.65
CA ASP A 9 -3.70 8.51 7.39
C ASP A 9 -3.16 8.29 5.97
N VAL A 10 -2.91 7.04 5.59
CA VAL A 10 -2.42 6.69 4.25
C VAL A 10 -3.38 7.18 3.17
N THR A 11 -4.68 6.93 3.35
CA THR A 11 -5.70 7.34 2.36
C THR A 11 -5.78 8.86 2.25
N ALA A 12 -5.75 9.58 3.37
CA ALA A 12 -5.74 11.04 3.35
C ALA A 12 -4.51 11.57 2.59
N ARG A 13 -3.33 11.06 2.91
CA ARG A 13 -2.06 11.50 2.32
C ARG A 13 -1.95 11.23 0.83
N ILE A 14 -2.53 10.13 0.33
CA ILE A 14 -2.60 9.85 -1.12
C ILE A 14 -3.39 10.95 -1.84
N TYR A 15 -4.54 11.32 -1.31
CA TYR A 15 -5.41 12.34 -1.90
C TYR A 15 -4.89 13.77 -1.70
N GLU A 16 -4.09 14.01 -0.66
CA GLU A 16 -3.36 15.27 -0.48
C GLU A 16 -2.20 15.39 -1.48
N ARG A 17 -1.48 14.29 -1.76
CA ARG A 17 -0.34 14.25 -2.69
C ARG A 17 -0.81 14.30 -4.16
N ASP A 18 -1.94 13.70 -4.48
CA ASP A 18 -2.56 13.77 -5.81
C ASP A 18 -4.04 14.15 -5.76
N PRO A 19 -4.36 15.46 -5.71
CA PRO A 19 -5.73 15.96 -5.73
C PRO A 19 -6.50 15.58 -7.00
N SER A 20 -5.81 15.26 -8.11
CA SER A 20 -6.46 14.88 -9.38
C SER A 20 -7.23 13.56 -9.27
N LEU A 21 -6.90 12.71 -8.28
CA LEU A 21 -7.64 11.50 -7.97
C LEU A 21 -9.09 11.79 -7.55
N VAL A 22 -9.34 12.93 -6.89
CA VAL A 22 -10.72 13.35 -6.56
C VAL A 22 -11.48 13.68 -7.82
N GLU A 23 -10.89 14.44 -8.74
CA GLU A 23 -11.54 14.82 -10.00
C GLU A 23 -11.86 13.58 -10.86
N LYS A 24 -10.98 12.58 -10.84
CA LYS A 24 -11.12 11.37 -11.66
C LYS A 24 -12.01 10.29 -11.06
N TYR A 25 -11.95 10.07 -9.74
CA TYR A 25 -12.61 8.93 -9.08
C TYR A 25 -13.63 9.33 -8.01
N GLY A 26 -13.67 10.60 -7.60
CA GLY A 26 -14.58 11.14 -6.59
C GLY A 26 -14.42 10.50 -5.21
N GLU A 27 -15.39 10.76 -4.32
CA GLU A 27 -15.42 10.19 -2.96
C GLU A 27 -15.50 8.65 -2.95
N ALA A 28 -16.14 8.06 -3.96
CA ALA A 28 -16.17 6.61 -4.12
C ALA A 28 -14.77 6.03 -4.37
N GLY A 29 -13.91 6.76 -5.08
CA GLY A 29 -12.50 6.41 -5.23
C GLY A 29 -11.76 6.38 -3.91
N LYS A 30 -12.04 7.35 -3.02
CA LYS A 30 -11.38 7.44 -1.72
C LYS A 30 -11.73 6.26 -0.82
N GLN A 31 -12.99 5.84 -0.82
CA GLN A 31 -13.42 4.64 -0.11
C GLN A 31 -12.75 3.37 -0.66
N LYS A 32 -12.64 3.24 -1.99
CA LYS A 32 -11.93 2.11 -2.61
C LYS A 32 -10.44 2.12 -2.30
N CYS A 33 -9.79 3.29 -2.30
CA CYS A 33 -8.39 3.42 -1.90
C CYS A 33 -8.18 2.97 -0.45
N TYR A 34 -9.10 3.30 0.46
CA TYR A 34 -9.06 2.81 1.83
C TYR A 34 -9.19 1.28 1.89
N GLU A 35 -10.10 0.69 1.11
CA GLU A 35 -10.26 -0.76 0.99
C GLU A 35 -9.02 -1.44 0.40
N ASP A 36 -8.41 -0.86 -0.64
CA ASP A 36 -7.16 -1.36 -1.22
C ASP A 36 -6.03 -1.36 -0.20
N ASN A 37 -5.89 -0.28 0.59
CA ASN A 37 -4.94 -0.24 1.70
C ASN A 37 -5.22 -1.31 2.77
N GLN A 38 -6.48 -1.65 3.04
CA GLN A 38 -6.82 -2.78 3.90
C GLN A 38 -6.36 -4.11 3.30
N HIS A 39 -6.52 -4.28 1.99
CA HIS A 39 -6.05 -5.46 1.28
C HIS A 39 -4.51 -5.58 1.30
N HIS A 40 -3.78 -4.47 1.11
CA HIS A 40 -2.32 -4.45 1.21
C HIS A 40 -1.85 -4.92 2.59
N LEU A 41 -2.43 -4.40 3.68
CA LEU A 41 -2.10 -4.83 5.04
C LEU A 41 -2.38 -6.31 5.29
N LYS A 42 -3.49 -6.85 4.73
CA LYS A 42 -3.79 -8.28 4.82
C LYS A 42 -2.74 -9.12 4.09
N GLN A 43 -2.31 -8.71 2.91
CA GLN A 43 -1.28 -9.41 2.13
C GLN A 43 0.08 -9.34 2.82
N LEU A 44 0.48 -8.18 3.36
CA LEU A 44 1.68 -8.03 4.18
C LEU A 44 1.64 -8.96 5.41
N HIS A 45 0.49 -9.04 6.07
CA HIS A 45 0.32 -9.93 7.22
C HIS A 45 0.41 -11.40 6.85
N ALA A 46 -0.20 -11.79 5.73
CA ALA A 46 -0.11 -13.14 5.23
C ALA A 46 1.35 -13.49 4.90
N ALA A 47 2.07 -12.62 4.17
CA ALA A 47 3.48 -12.81 3.78
C ALA A 47 4.38 -12.98 5.00
N TYR A 48 4.19 -12.14 6.02
CA TYR A 48 4.90 -12.25 7.29
C TYR A 48 4.59 -13.53 8.05
N THR A 49 3.33 -13.99 8.02
CA THR A 49 2.92 -15.19 8.76
C THR A 49 3.53 -16.47 8.17
N ILE A 50 3.72 -16.50 6.85
CA ILE A 50 4.34 -17.63 6.14
C ILE A 50 5.85 -17.44 5.91
N ASP A 51 6.43 -16.32 6.36
CA ASP A 51 7.84 -15.93 6.17
C ASP A 51 8.28 -15.93 4.69
N ASP A 52 7.45 -15.37 3.81
CA ASP A 52 7.69 -15.32 2.37
C ASP A 52 7.40 -13.93 1.78
N ALA A 53 8.47 -13.17 1.54
CA ALA A 53 8.40 -11.86 0.90
C ALA A 53 7.88 -11.92 -0.54
N THR A 54 8.16 -13.02 -1.25
CA THR A 54 7.82 -13.16 -2.68
C THR A 54 6.32 -13.14 -2.90
N MET A 55 5.53 -13.65 -1.93
CA MET A 55 4.08 -13.60 -1.98
C MET A 55 3.54 -12.16 -2.07
N PHE A 56 4.13 -11.21 -1.34
CA PHE A 56 3.70 -9.80 -1.41
C PHE A 56 4.19 -9.12 -2.69
N VAL A 57 5.39 -9.46 -3.16
CA VAL A 57 5.95 -8.92 -4.41
C VAL A 57 5.12 -9.38 -5.61
N ASP A 58 4.78 -10.66 -5.70
CA ASP A 58 3.95 -11.21 -6.77
C ASP A 58 2.52 -10.64 -6.74
N TYR A 59 1.95 -10.47 -5.54
CA TYR A 59 0.69 -9.75 -5.35
C TYR A 59 0.75 -8.33 -5.93
N SER A 60 1.85 -7.61 -5.69
CA SER A 60 2.02 -6.23 -6.14
C SER A 60 2.13 -6.11 -7.66
N VAL A 61 2.87 -7.03 -8.30
CA VAL A 61 2.97 -7.09 -9.77
C VAL A 61 1.61 -7.40 -10.40
N TRP A 62 0.91 -8.41 -9.88
CA TRP A 62 -0.44 -8.75 -10.36
C TRP A 62 -1.42 -7.59 -10.20
N LEU A 63 -1.37 -6.88 -9.06
CA LEU A 63 -2.23 -5.74 -8.82
C LEU A 63 -1.94 -4.58 -9.78
N ASP A 64 -0.66 -4.28 -10.04
CA ASP A 64 -0.27 -3.25 -11.01
C ASP A 64 -0.89 -3.50 -12.38
N GLU A 65 -0.86 -4.74 -12.87
CA GLU A 65 -1.50 -5.11 -14.14
C GLU A 65 -3.01 -4.83 -14.14
N ILE A 66 -3.69 -5.05 -13.01
CA ILE A 66 -5.13 -4.77 -12.87
C ILE A 66 -5.38 -3.27 -12.84
N LEU A 67 -4.63 -2.52 -12.04
CA LEU A 67 -4.80 -1.07 -11.90
C LEU A 67 -4.52 -0.35 -13.22
N ARG A 68 -3.51 -0.80 -13.98
CA ARG A 68 -3.21 -0.30 -15.33
C ARG A 68 -4.35 -0.51 -16.31
N LYS A 69 -5.03 -1.67 -16.26
CA LYS A 69 -6.25 -1.93 -17.06
C LYS A 69 -7.41 -0.97 -16.70
N HIS A 70 -7.40 -0.39 -15.50
CA HIS A 70 -8.39 0.59 -15.04
C HIS A 70 -7.91 2.05 -15.15
N GLY A 71 -6.84 2.30 -15.91
CA GLY A 71 -6.37 3.63 -16.24
C GLY A 71 -5.55 4.32 -15.15
N MET A 72 -4.98 3.54 -14.22
CA MET A 72 -3.95 4.00 -13.30
C MET A 72 -2.55 3.73 -13.86
N SER A 73 -1.54 4.50 -13.45
CA SER A 73 -0.13 4.19 -13.68
C SER A 73 0.43 3.37 -12.52
N THR A 74 1.54 2.67 -12.78
CA THR A 74 2.36 2.02 -11.76
C THR A 74 2.80 2.98 -10.66
N GLN A 75 3.02 4.25 -11.01
CA GLN A 75 3.38 5.29 -10.05
C GLN A 75 2.34 5.45 -8.95
N HIS A 76 1.03 5.34 -9.22
CA HIS A 76 0.03 5.44 -8.16
C HIS A 76 0.18 4.33 -7.11
N LEU A 77 0.54 3.11 -7.53
CA LEU A 77 0.76 1.99 -6.61
C LEU A 77 2.08 2.17 -5.84
N VAL A 78 3.13 2.62 -6.52
CA VAL A 78 4.41 2.95 -5.88
C VAL A 78 4.24 4.05 -4.83
N ASP A 79 3.57 5.15 -5.17
CA ASP A 79 3.28 6.26 -4.25
C ASP A 79 2.47 5.79 -3.03
N ASN A 80 1.50 4.89 -3.22
CA ASN A 80 0.74 4.28 -2.14
C ASN A 80 1.66 3.49 -1.18
N PHE A 81 2.55 2.66 -1.73
CA PHE A 81 3.50 1.88 -0.94
C PHE A 81 4.51 2.74 -0.20
N GLU A 82 5.01 3.82 -0.81
CA GLU A 82 5.86 4.82 -0.13
C GLU A 82 5.14 5.43 1.08
N ILE A 83 3.89 5.87 0.89
CA ILE A 83 3.09 6.47 1.97
C ILE A 83 2.83 5.44 3.08
N LEU A 84 2.58 4.17 2.73
CA LEU A 84 2.47 3.08 3.71
C LEU A 84 3.76 2.92 4.53
N ILE A 85 4.94 2.94 3.89
CA ILE A 85 6.23 2.86 4.59
C ILE A 85 6.41 4.02 5.58
N GLU A 86 6.10 5.24 5.14
CA GLU A 86 6.20 6.43 5.98
C GLU A 86 5.22 6.36 7.16
N SER A 87 3.98 5.95 6.90
CA SER A 87 2.93 5.86 7.90
C SER A 87 3.22 4.73 8.91
N LEU A 88 3.80 3.61 8.48
CA LEU A 88 4.28 2.53 9.36
C LEU A 88 5.45 2.98 10.26
N THR A 89 6.23 3.97 9.81
CA THR A 89 7.34 4.54 10.58
C THR A 89 6.84 5.55 11.62
N GLN A 90 5.87 6.39 11.25
CA GLN A 90 5.31 7.43 12.11
C GLN A 90 4.31 6.87 13.14
N ASN A 91 3.52 5.87 12.75
CA ASN A 91 2.47 5.25 13.56
C ASN A 91 2.90 3.87 14.12
N SER A 92 4.18 3.68 14.43
CA SER A 92 4.69 2.41 15.00
C SER A 92 4.04 2.03 16.35
N VAL A 93 3.22 2.92 16.92
CA VAL A 93 2.32 2.66 18.06
C VAL A 93 1.20 1.69 17.63
N GLY A 94 1.51 0.39 17.55
CA GLY A 94 0.51 -0.64 17.23
C GLY A 94 1.05 -1.90 16.57
N PHE A 95 2.29 -1.87 16.09
CA PHE A 95 2.99 -3.04 15.54
C PHE A 95 4.19 -3.40 16.40
N GLU A 96 4.44 -4.69 16.58
CA GLU A 96 5.73 -5.16 17.07
C GLU A 96 6.81 -4.75 16.06
N LEU A 97 7.93 -4.19 16.55
CA LEU A 97 9.00 -3.66 15.71
C LEU A 97 9.50 -4.64 14.63
N PRO A 98 9.68 -5.95 14.90
CA PRO A 98 10.07 -6.92 13.87
C PRO A 98 9.06 -7.02 12.72
N ARG A 99 7.77 -6.99 13.03
CA ARG A 99 6.69 -7.05 12.03
C ARG A 99 6.65 -5.78 11.19
N ALA A 100 6.74 -4.61 11.83
CA ALA A 100 6.81 -3.35 11.10
C ALA A 100 8.03 -3.29 10.16
N ASN A 101 9.18 -3.81 10.60
CA ASN A 101 10.38 -3.89 9.77
C ASN A 101 10.19 -4.82 8.58
N ALA A 102 9.59 -6.00 8.79
CA ALA A 102 9.31 -6.94 7.71
C ALA A 102 8.36 -6.33 6.66
N TYR A 103 7.28 -5.68 7.09
CA TYR A 103 6.34 -5.02 6.17
C TYR A 103 7.03 -3.97 5.30
N ARG A 104 7.87 -3.13 5.91
CA ARG A 104 8.64 -2.13 5.16
C ARG A 104 9.61 -2.78 4.17
N SER A 105 10.27 -3.89 4.54
CA SER A 105 11.11 -4.64 3.61
C SER A 105 10.32 -5.13 2.40
N TYR A 106 9.16 -5.75 2.63
CA TYR A 106 8.32 -6.29 1.55
C TYR A 106 7.80 -5.18 0.62
N LEU A 107 7.41 -4.04 1.18
CA LEU A 107 7.00 -2.85 0.40
C LEU A 107 8.16 -2.32 -0.46
N LEU A 108 9.37 -2.20 0.10
CA LEU A 108 10.56 -1.75 -0.64
C LEU A 108 10.93 -2.71 -1.76
N GLU A 109 10.87 -4.03 -1.51
CA GLU A 109 11.12 -5.05 -2.52
C GLU A 109 10.09 -5.01 -3.65
N ALA A 110 8.81 -4.79 -3.32
CA ALA A 110 7.74 -4.63 -4.28
C ALA A 110 7.92 -3.36 -5.13
N ILE A 111 8.25 -2.21 -4.51
CA ILE A 111 8.56 -0.96 -5.25
C ILE A 111 9.70 -1.22 -6.23
N ALA A 112 10.82 -1.77 -5.76
CA ALA A 112 11.97 -2.05 -6.62
C ALA A 112 11.61 -3.03 -7.76
N ARG A 113 10.69 -3.97 -7.54
CA ARG A 113 10.19 -4.88 -8.57
C ARG A 113 9.33 -4.16 -9.61
N LEU A 114 8.46 -3.26 -9.19
CA LEU A 114 7.53 -2.49 -10.04
C LEU A 114 8.28 -1.46 -10.92
N GLU A 115 9.30 -0.80 -10.38
CA GLU A 115 10.11 0.17 -11.13
C GLU A 115 11.00 -0.45 -12.23
N ARG A 116 11.10 -1.78 -12.27
CA ARG A 116 11.88 -2.53 -13.27
C ARG A 116 11.04 -3.07 -14.44
N GLU A 117 9.71 -2.93 -14.39
CA GLU A 117 8.77 -3.29 -15.47
C GLU A 117 8.59 -2.15 -16.48
#